data_AF-A0A820PD34-F1
#
_entry.id   AF-A0A820PD34-F1
#
_cell.length_a   1.000
_cell.length_b   1.000
_cell.length_c   1.000
_cell.angle_alpha   90.00
_cell.angle_beta   90.00
_cell.angle_gamma   90.00
#
_symmetry.space_group_name_H-M   'P 1'
#
loop_
_entity.id
_entity.type
_entity.pdbx_description
1 polymer ?
#
loop_
_entity_poly.entity_id
_entity_poly.type
_entity_poly.pdbx_seq_one_letter_code
_entity_poly.pdbx_strand_id
1 'polypeptide(L)'
;MRLAPVPLFYYQVPSLAVDLSGKSGLLTHGDNVAADACRYYGALIVAAVRGESKEKLLDEYFYDHHYEDWFKTQPLHETIVNIARGSFKKRRGYDDGIRGKGHIVWTLEAALWAFWRTKSFDEGALAAV
;
A
#
# COMPACT_ATOMS: atom_id res chain seq x y z
N MET A 1 -0.23 3.73 9.88
CA MET A 1 0.83 3.77 10.93
C MET A 1 0.90 2.53 11.82
N ARG A 2 -0.19 1.82 12.12
CA ARG A 2 -0.17 0.61 12.99
C ARG A 2 -0.41 -0.72 12.27
N LEU A 3 -0.30 -0.75 10.93
CA LEU A 3 -0.86 -1.83 10.13
C LEU A 3 -0.07 -3.14 10.21
N ALA A 4 1.26 -3.07 10.20
CA ALA A 4 2.16 -4.22 9.94
C ALA A 4 1.86 -5.51 10.73
N PRO A 5 1.46 -5.50 12.02
CA PRO A 5 1.16 -6.72 12.75
C PRO A 5 0.10 -7.62 12.09
N VAL A 6 -0.91 -7.04 11.45
CA VAL A 6 -2.02 -7.80 10.83
C VAL A 6 -1.56 -8.63 9.62
N PRO A 7 -1.00 -8.03 8.55
CA PRO A 7 -0.54 -8.80 7.40
C PRO A 7 0.63 -9.73 7.74
N LEU A 8 1.47 -9.39 8.73
CA LEU A 8 2.53 -10.29 9.19
C LEU A 8 2.00 -11.54 9.88
N PHE A 9 0.94 -11.42 10.69
CA PHE A 9 0.35 -12.57 11.36
C PHE A 9 -0.38 -13.50 10.38
N TYR A 10 -1.11 -12.91 9.42
CA TYR A 10 -1.96 -13.65 8.48
C TYR A 10 -1.34 -13.91 7.10
N TYR A 11 -0.03 -13.70 6.90
CA TYR A 11 0.62 -13.73 5.58
C TYR A 11 0.44 -15.05 4.79
N GLN A 12 0.22 -16.16 5.50
CA GLN A 12 -0.03 -17.47 4.89
C GLN A 12 -1.41 -17.57 4.23
N VAL A 13 -2.35 -16.70 4.61
CA VAL A 13 -3.70 -16.61 4.05
C VAL A 13 -3.93 -15.18 3.53
N PRO A 14 -3.40 -14.81 2.34
CA PRO A 14 -3.39 -13.42 1.87
C PRO A 14 -4.75 -12.74 1.85
N SER A 15 -5.81 -13.46 1.41
CA SER A 15 -7.17 -12.91 1.41
C SER A 15 -7.67 -12.49 2.79
N LEU A 16 -7.31 -13.25 3.83
CA LEU A 16 -7.66 -12.93 5.21
C LEU A 16 -6.80 -11.78 5.74
N ALA A 17 -5.50 -11.77 5.42
CA ALA A 17 -4.60 -10.69 5.77
C ALA A 17 -5.06 -9.34 5.20
N VAL A 18 -5.49 -9.31 3.93
CA VAL A 18 -5.99 -8.12 3.24
C VAL A 18 -7.31 -7.65 3.86
N ASP A 19 -8.28 -8.55 4.04
CA ASP A 19 -9.58 -8.22 4.66
C ASP A 19 -9.41 -7.68 6.10
N LEU A 20 -8.63 -8.36 6.94
CA LEU A 20 -8.39 -7.93 8.32
C LEU A 20 -7.56 -6.64 8.41
N SER A 21 -6.71 -6.37 7.42
CA SER A 21 -5.98 -5.11 7.32
C SER A 21 -6.95 -3.92 7.20
N GLY A 22 -7.99 -4.04 6.36
CA GLY A 22 -9.05 -3.04 6.24
C GLY A 22 -9.86 -2.90 7.53
N LYS A 23 -10.33 -4.03 8.09
CA LYS A 23 -11.15 -4.05 9.31
C LYS A 23 -10.44 -3.44 10.52
N SER A 24 -9.12 -3.64 10.65
CA SER A 24 -8.32 -3.05 11.73
C SER A 24 -8.26 -1.51 11.65
N GLY A 25 -8.28 -0.95 10.44
CA GLY A 25 -8.36 0.50 10.22
C GLY A 25 -9.68 1.09 10.68
N LEU A 26 -10.78 0.41 10.35
CA LEU A 26 -12.16 0.83 10.63
C LEU A 26 -12.47 0.99 12.13
N LEU A 27 -11.74 0.30 13.01
CA LEU A 27 -11.93 0.40 14.46
C LEU A 27 -11.72 1.83 15.02
N THR A 28 -10.92 2.66 14.34
CA THR A 28 -10.68 4.05 14.79
C THR A 28 -10.85 5.10 13.69
N HIS A 29 -11.02 4.69 12.43
CA HIS A 29 -11.23 5.58 11.30
C HIS A 29 -12.34 5.01 10.43
N GLY A 30 -13.55 5.57 10.48
CA GLY A 30 -14.73 5.06 9.77
C GLY A 30 -14.77 5.39 8.27
N ASP A 31 -13.64 5.73 7.66
CA ASP A 31 -13.56 6.11 6.24
C ASP A 31 -13.17 4.90 5.36
N ASN A 32 -13.92 4.69 4.29
CA ASN A 32 -13.71 3.57 3.37
C ASN A 32 -12.39 3.70 2.60
N VAL A 33 -11.97 4.92 2.25
CA VAL A 33 -10.69 5.14 1.56
C VAL A 33 -9.53 4.74 2.48
N ALA A 34 -9.62 5.07 3.77
CA ALA A 34 -8.64 4.64 4.77
C ALA A 34 -8.61 3.12 4.96
N ALA A 35 -9.76 2.45 4.95
CA ALA A 35 -9.85 0.99 5.02
C ALA A 35 -9.20 0.34 3.79
N ASP A 36 -9.49 0.83 2.59
CA ASP A 36 -8.93 0.31 1.34
C ASP A 36 -7.42 0.59 1.21
N ALA A 37 -6.96 1.74 1.70
CA ALA A 37 -5.52 2.02 1.83
C ALA A 37 -4.83 0.97 2.71
N CYS A 38 -5.47 0.55 3.82
CA CYS A 38 -4.95 -0.52 4.66
C CYS A 38 -5.00 -1.87 3.96
N ARG A 39 -6.07 -2.20 3.23
CA ARG A 39 -6.16 -3.45 2.43
C ARG A 39 -5.02 -3.53 1.41
N TYR A 40 -4.81 -2.46 0.64
CA TYR A 40 -3.74 -2.40 -0.36
C TYR A 40 -2.35 -2.46 0.26
N TYR A 41 -2.07 -1.65 1.28
CA TYR A 41 -0.77 -1.67 1.94
C TYR A 41 -0.50 -3.01 2.66
N GLY A 42 -1.55 -3.64 3.19
CA GLY A 42 -1.50 -5.00 3.73
C GLY A 42 -1.12 -6.04 2.67
N ALA A 43 -1.71 -5.97 1.48
CA ALA A 43 -1.35 -6.83 0.36
C ALA A 43 0.14 -6.69 -0.03
N LEU A 44 0.66 -5.46 -0.10
CA LEU A 44 2.08 -5.21 -0.38
C LEU A 44 2.99 -5.84 0.67
N ILE A 45 2.64 -5.76 1.96
CA ILE A 45 3.40 -6.39 3.04
C ILE A 45 3.37 -7.92 2.91
N VAL A 46 2.20 -8.50 2.64
CA VAL A 46 2.06 -9.95 2.43
C VAL A 46 2.93 -10.42 1.27
N ALA A 47 2.87 -9.74 0.13
CA ALA A 47 3.68 -10.05 -1.05
C ALA A 47 5.18 -9.96 -0.76
N ALA A 48 5.62 -8.89 -0.08
CA ALA A 48 7.02 -8.71 0.31
C ALA A 48 7.53 -9.83 1.24
N VAL A 49 6.74 -10.21 2.24
CA VAL A 49 7.06 -11.31 3.17
C VAL A 49 7.10 -12.67 2.45
N ARG A 50 6.28 -12.84 1.41
CA ARG A 50 6.27 -14.02 0.54
C ARG A 50 7.40 -14.00 -0.51
N GLY A 51 8.28 -13.00 -0.48
CA GLY A 51 9.48 -12.94 -1.31
C GLY A 51 9.30 -12.33 -2.69
N GLU A 52 8.19 -11.60 -2.93
CA GLU A 52 8.04 -10.86 -4.18
C GLU A 52 9.06 -9.73 -4.29
N SER A 53 9.60 -9.54 -5.49
CA SER A 53 10.59 -8.50 -5.73
C SER A 53 9.94 -7.12 -5.71
N LYS A 54 10.74 -6.10 -5.45
CA LYS A 54 10.29 -4.70 -5.45
C LYS A 54 9.64 -4.30 -6.78
N GLU A 55 10.12 -4.83 -7.90
CA GLU A 55 9.57 -4.59 -9.23
C GLU A 55 8.13 -5.12 -9.32
N LYS A 56 7.86 -6.31 -8.78
CA LYS A 56 6.50 -6.88 -8.73
C LYS A 56 5.59 -6.10 -7.79
N LEU A 57 6.09 -5.69 -6.61
CA LEU A 57 5.33 -4.89 -5.65
C LEU A 57 4.93 -3.52 -6.21
N LEU A 58 5.73 -2.96 -7.12
CA LEU A 58 5.53 -1.65 -7.73
C LEU A 58 5.00 -1.72 -9.17
N ASP A 59 4.61 -2.91 -9.62
CA ASP A 59 4.00 -3.14 -10.93
C ASP A 59 2.61 -2.47 -10.97
N GLU A 60 2.28 -1.82 -12.09
CA GLU A 60 0.99 -1.12 -12.21
C GLU A 60 -0.21 -2.06 -12.19
N TYR A 61 0.00 -3.34 -12.48
CA TYR A 61 -0.98 -4.41 -12.46
C TYR A 61 -0.87 -5.28 -11.19
N PHE A 62 -0.06 -4.92 -10.19
CA PHE A 62 0.04 -5.69 -8.94
C PHE A 62 -1.35 -5.96 -8.33
N TYR A 63 -2.22 -4.96 -8.31
CA TYR A 63 -3.58 -5.10 -7.79
C TYR A 63 -4.41 -6.07 -8.64
N ASP A 64 -4.36 -5.95 -9.97
CA ASP A 64 -5.12 -6.78 -10.90
C ASP A 64 -4.67 -8.25 -10.81
N HIS A 65 -3.36 -8.51 -10.74
CA HIS A 65 -2.79 -9.84 -10.59
C HIS A 65 -3.21 -10.56 -9.31
N HIS A 66 -3.57 -9.81 -8.25
CA HIS A 66 -3.96 -10.36 -6.95
C HIS A 66 -5.45 -10.19 -6.65
N TYR A 67 -6.23 -9.61 -7.56
CA TYR A 67 -7.61 -9.20 -7.30
C TYR A 67 -8.51 -10.37 -6.90
N GLU A 68 -8.53 -11.42 -7.72
CA GLU A 68 -9.41 -12.58 -7.52
C GLU A 68 -9.09 -13.30 -6.20
N ASP A 69 -7.81 -13.58 -5.97
CA ASP A 69 -7.37 -14.38 -4.83
C ASP A 69 -7.38 -13.61 -3.51
N TRP A 70 -6.98 -12.33 -3.51
CA TRP A 70 -6.68 -11.59 -2.26
C TRP A 70 -7.74 -10.56 -1.91
N PHE A 71 -8.34 -9.90 -2.90
CA PHE A 71 -9.31 -8.83 -2.67
C PHE A 71 -10.77 -9.28 -2.78
N LYS A 72 -11.03 -10.51 -3.26
CA LYS A 72 -12.33 -11.23 -3.20
C LYS A 72 -13.53 -10.34 -3.55
N THR A 73 -13.79 -10.11 -4.84
CA THR A 73 -14.95 -9.35 -5.38
C THR A 73 -15.29 -8.02 -4.69
N GLN A 74 -14.40 -7.47 -3.85
CA GLN A 74 -14.55 -6.23 -3.12
C GLN A 74 -13.52 -5.26 -3.69
N PRO A 75 -13.88 -4.51 -4.74
CA PRO A 75 -12.94 -3.58 -5.37
C PRO A 75 -12.49 -2.51 -4.37
N LEU A 76 -11.23 -2.09 -4.50
CA LEU A 76 -10.73 -0.92 -3.79
C LEU A 76 -11.38 0.35 -4.34
N HIS A 77 -11.49 1.36 -3.49
CA HIS A 77 -11.84 2.72 -3.88
C HIS A 77 -10.92 3.22 -5.01
N GLU A 78 -11.49 3.93 -5.98
CA GLU A 78 -10.79 4.38 -7.21
C GLU A 78 -9.49 5.16 -6.89
N THR A 79 -9.51 6.00 -5.86
CA THR A 79 -8.31 6.72 -5.39
C THR A 79 -7.16 5.79 -5.02
N ILE A 80 -7.44 4.64 -4.41
CA ILE A 80 -6.42 3.65 -4.04
C ILE A 80 -5.99 2.85 -5.27
N VAL A 81 -6.91 2.54 -6.19
CA VAL A 81 -6.58 1.92 -7.48
C VAL A 81 -5.62 2.82 -8.28
N ASN A 82 -5.83 4.13 -8.29
CA ASN A 82 -4.92 5.09 -8.94
C ASN A 82 -3.51 5.07 -8.33
N ILE A 83 -3.41 4.94 -7.01
CA ILE A 83 -2.11 4.74 -6.33
C ILE A 83 -1.50 3.39 -6.75
N ALA A 84 -2.29 2.31 -6.76
CA ALA A 84 -1.82 0.98 -7.15
C ALA A 84 -1.29 0.95 -8.58
N ARG A 85 -1.91 1.72 -9.48
CA ARG A 85 -1.46 1.92 -10.87
C ARG A 85 -0.26 2.86 -11.00
N GLY A 86 0.30 3.33 -9.89
CA GLY A 86 1.57 4.04 -9.90
C GLY A 86 1.48 5.56 -9.92
N SER A 87 0.39 6.18 -9.43
CA SER A 87 0.32 7.66 -9.31
C SER A 87 1.50 8.26 -8.52
N PHE A 88 2.11 7.47 -7.63
CA PHE A 88 3.31 7.82 -6.87
C PHE A 88 4.60 7.86 -7.69
N LYS A 89 4.65 7.38 -8.95
CA LYS A 89 5.88 7.33 -9.77
C LYS A 89 6.26 8.71 -10.36
N LYS A 90 6.39 9.71 -9.49
CA LYS A 90 6.62 11.11 -9.84
C LYS A 90 8.09 11.50 -9.74
N ARG A 91 8.71 11.90 -10.86
CA ARG A 91 10.18 12.00 -10.93
C ARG A 91 10.75 13.13 -10.06
N ARG A 92 10.03 14.24 -9.88
CA ARG A 92 10.47 15.41 -9.10
C ARG A 92 9.93 15.42 -7.66
N GLY A 93 9.26 14.35 -7.23
CA GLY A 93 8.81 14.19 -5.83
C GLY A 93 7.90 15.33 -5.38
N TYR A 94 8.39 16.15 -4.44
CA TYR A 94 7.65 17.29 -3.90
C TYR A 94 7.17 18.26 -5.00
N ASP A 95 7.99 18.53 -6.02
CA ASP A 95 7.61 19.47 -7.09
C ASP A 95 6.49 18.93 -7.98
N ASP A 96 6.30 17.60 -8.02
CA ASP A 96 5.21 16.92 -8.73
C ASP A 96 3.99 16.65 -7.81
N GLY A 97 4.01 17.18 -6.58
CA GLY A 97 2.87 17.10 -5.67
C GLY A 97 2.89 15.93 -4.69
N ILE A 98 4.00 15.20 -4.52
CA ILE A 98 4.12 14.22 -3.43
C ILE A 98 4.09 14.94 -2.08
N ARG A 99 3.21 14.54 -1.16
CA ARG A 99 3.03 15.18 0.15
C ARG A 99 2.90 14.14 1.26
N GLY A 100 3.85 14.09 2.19
CA GLY A 100 3.72 13.32 3.45
C GLY A 100 2.86 14.03 4.48
N LYS A 101 1.60 14.36 4.14
CA LYS A 101 0.66 15.03 5.06
C LYS A 101 -0.24 13.99 5.72
N GLY A 102 -0.83 14.31 6.88
CA GLY A 102 -1.64 13.39 7.71
C GLY A 102 -2.92 12.81 7.09
N HIS A 103 -3.16 12.99 5.78
CA HIS A 103 -4.23 12.34 5.03
C HIS A 103 -3.74 11.02 4.43
N ILE A 104 -4.53 9.96 4.56
CA ILE A 104 -4.10 8.59 4.23
C ILE A 104 -3.65 8.41 2.78
N VAL A 105 -4.36 9.01 1.82
CA VAL A 105 -4.03 8.93 0.39
C VAL A 105 -2.65 9.52 0.12
N TRP A 106 -2.38 10.70 0.68
CA TRP A 106 -1.11 11.40 0.49
C TRP A 106 0.04 10.70 1.20
N THR A 107 -0.22 10.20 2.41
CA THR A 107 0.75 9.39 3.18
C THR A 107 1.15 8.13 2.42
N LEU A 108 0.18 7.40 1.86
CA LEU A 108 0.44 6.17 1.11
C LEU A 108 1.20 6.46 -0.19
N GLU A 109 0.80 7.49 -0.93
CA GLU A 109 1.48 7.91 -2.15
C GLU A 109 2.94 8.31 -1.86
N ALA A 110 3.18 9.06 -0.78
CA ALA A 110 4.53 9.47 -0.38
C ALA A 110 5.41 8.29 0.04
N ALA A 111 4.87 7.35 0.82
CA ALA A 111 5.59 6.14 1.24
C ALA A 111 6.00 5.28 0.03
N LEU A 112 5.10 5.10 -0.94
CA LEU A 112 5.39 4.34 -2.15
C LEU A 112 6.33 5.09 -3.11
N TRP A 113 6.26 6.42 -3.16
CA TRP A 113 7.24 7.23 -3.88
C TRP A 113 8.65 7.06 -3.30
N ALA A 114 8.80 7.19 -1.97
CA ALA A 114 10.07 7.02 -1.30
C ALA A 114 10.63 5.60 -1.53
N PHE A 115 9.76 4.59 -1.41
CA PHE A 115 10.13 3.21 -1.72
C PHE A 115 10.54 3.06 -3.19
N TRP A 116 9.79 3.59 -4.16
CA TRP A 116 10.12 3.50 -5.58
C TRP A 116 11.46 4.14 -5.96
N ARG A 117 11.80 5.28 -5.36
CA ARG A 117 12.96 6.11 -5.75
C ARG A 117 14.31 5.62 -5.26
N THR A 118 14.33 4.82 -4.20
CA THR A 118 15.53 4.51 -3.43
C THR A 118 15.96 3.07 -3.64
N LYS A 119 17.17 2.67 -3.23
CA LYS A 119 17.65 1.29 -3.40
C LYS A 119 17.93 0.57 -2.09
N SER A 120 17.98 1.29 -0.99
CA SER A 120 18.22 0.75 0.35
C SER A 120 17.19 1.26 1.36
N PHE A 121 17.14 0.59 2.50
CA PHE A 121 16.22 0.94 3.58
C PHE A 121 16.50 2.33 4.15
N ASP A 122 17.77 2.66 4.38
CA ASP A 122 18.21 3.95 4.93
C ASP A 122 17.89 5.12 3.97
N GLU A 123 18.17 4.98 2.68
CA GLU A 123 17.77 5.96 1.67
C GLU A 123 16.24 6.13 1.64
N GLY A 124 15.50 5.03 1.63
CA GLY A 124 14.03 5.04 1.60
C GLY A 124 13.41 5.68 2.84
N ALA A 125 13.95 5.38 4.02
CA ALA A 125 13.52 5.96 5.27
C ALA A 125 13.79 7.47 5.30
N LEU A 126 14.98 7.91 4.86
CA LEU A 126 15.32 9.33 4.76
C LEU A 126 14.46 10.08 3.74
N ALA A 127 14.10 9.45 2.62
CA ALA A 127 13.22 10.06 1.62
C ALA A 127 11.75 10.18 2.08
N ALA A 128 11.34 9.41 3.09
CA ALA A 128 9.97 9.38 3.60
C ALA A 128 9.70 10.40 4.73
N VAL A 129 10.74 10.92 5.38
CA VAL A 129 10.68 11.89 6.50
C VAL A 129 10.98 13.31 6.05
#